data_AF-A0A8S3B1T6-F1
#
_entry.id   AF-A0A8S3B1T6-F1
#
_cell.length_a   1.000
_cell.length_b   1.000
_cell.length_c   1.000
_cell.angle_alpha   90.00
_cell.angle_beta   90.00
_cell.angle_gamma   90.00
#
_symmetry.space_group_name_H-M   'P 1'
#
loop_
_entity.id
_entity.type
_entity.pdbx_description
1 polymer ?
#
loop_
_entity_poly.entity_id
_entity_poly.type
_entity_poly.pdbx_seq_one_letter_code
_entity_poly.pdbx_strand_id
1 'polypeptide(L)' 'MQRECGQNAQWKKIQQNTFTRWANERLKLVNRHIDNLQTDLGDGLNLIALLEILVGKKLPRYNHR' A
#
# COMPACT_ATOMS: atom_id res chain seq x y z
N MET A 1 10.04 -8.50 30.75
CA MET A 1 10.20 -7.05 30.48
C MET A 1 10.02 -6.84 28.97
N GLN A 2 8.77 -6.78 28.50
CA GLN A 2 8.48 -6.55 27.08
C GLN A 2 8.76 -5.07 26.81
N ARG A 3 9.73 -4.79 25.93
CA ARG A 3 10.00 -3.43 25.47
C ARG A 3 8.87 -3.02 24.52
N GLU A 4 7.75 -2.55 25.06
CA GLU A 4 6.73 -1.81 24.29
C GLU A 4 7.18 -0.38 23.96
N CYS A 5 8.48 -0.12 23.96
CA CYS A 5 9.07 1.15 23.55
C CYS A 5 9.09 1.21 22.01
N GLY A 6 7.93 1.41 21.38
CA GLY A 6 7.90 1.72 19.95
C GLY A 6 6.58 1.55 19.21
N GLN A 7 5.49 1.15 19.88
CA GLN A 7 4.22 0.90 19.20
C GLN A 7 3.41 2.17 18.85
N ASN A 8 3.66 3.32 19.50
CA ASN A 8 2.89 4.55 19.27
C ASN A 8 3.77 5.79 19.06
N ALA A 9 4.83 5.67 18.27
CA ALA A 9 5.53 6.87 17.85
C ALA A 9 4.61 7.65 16.88
N GLN A 10 4.18 8.84 17.28
CA GLN A 10 3.22 9.68 16.53
C GLN A 10 3.58 9.83 15.04
N TRP A 11 4.87 9.88 14.71
CA TRP A 11 5.35 9.95 13.33
C TRP A 11 5.00 8.71 12.50
N LYS A 12 4.92 7.52 13.09
CA LYS A 12 4.49 6.29 12.39
C LYS A 12 3.03 6.40 11.96
N LYS A 13 2.17 6.91 12.84
CA LYS A 13 0.75 7.15 12.53
C LYS A 13 0.60 8.19 11.41
N ILE A 14 1.41 9.25 11.45
CA ILE A 14 1.44 10.26 10.37
C ILE A 14 1.87 9.62 9.05
N GLN A 15 2.96 8.83 9.04
CA GLN A 15 3.42 8.14 7.83
C GLN A 15 2.35 7.19 7.28
N GLN A 16 1.73 6.39 8.14
CA GLN A 16 0.67 5.46 7.72
C GLN A 16 -0.50 6.21 7.08
N ASN A 17 -0.97 7.30 7.69
CA ASN A 17 -2.05 8.11 7.13
C ASN A 17 -1.67 8.75 5.79
N THR A 18 -0.47 9.32 5.71
CA THR A 18 0.03 9.97 4.49
C THR A 18 0.17 8.96 3.36
N PHE A 19 0.78 7.80 3.62
CA PHE A 19 0.98 6.78 2.59
C PHE A 19 -0.33 6.09 2.20
N THR A 20 -1.25 5.87 3.13
CA THR A 20 -2.58 5.32 2.81
C THR A 20 -3.35 6.28 1.89
N ARG A 21 -3.37 7.58 2.21
CA ARG A 21 -3.99 8.60 1.34
C ARG A 21 -3.33 8.65 -0.03
N TRP A 22 -2.00 8.70 -0.07
CA TRP A 22 -1.26 8.73 -1.33
C TRP A 22 -1.54 7.49 -2.19
N ALA A 23 -1.57 6.30 -1.60
CA ALA A 23 -1.89 5.07 -2.31
C ALA A 23 -3.30 5.10 -2.87
N ASN A 24 -4.28 5.57 -2.09
CA ASN A 24 -5.68 5.70 -2.54
C ASN A 24 -5.85 6.71 -3.68
N GLU A 25 -5.13 7.83 -3.67
CA GLU A 25 -5.13 8.78 -4.79
C GLU A 25 -4.66 8.13 -6.11
N ARG A 26 -3.71 7.19 -6.03
CA ARG A 26 -3.24 6.42 -7.20
C ARG A 26 -4.24 5.33 -7.58
N LEU A 27 -4.66 4.52 -6.62
CA LEU A 27 -5.56 3.37 -6.84
C LEU A 27 -6.95 3.79 -7.32
N LYS A 28 -7.38 5.03 -7.04
CA LYS A 28 -8.61 5.61 -7.59
C LYS A 28 -8.65 5.60 -9.12
N LEU A 29 -7.50 5.73 -9.79
CA LEU A 29 -7.39 5.70 -11.25
C LEU A 29 -7.79 4.34 -11.86
N VAL A 30 -7.79 3.29 -11.05
CA VAL A 30 -8.15 1.91 -11.43
C VAL A 30 -9.29 1.36 -10.57
N ASN A 31 -10.07 2.26 -9.94
CA ASN A 31 -11.22 1.94 -9.10
C ASN A 31 -10.90 0.96 -7.95
N ARG A 32 -9.74 1.14 -7.31
CA ARG A 32 -9.30 0.37 -6.14
C ARG A 32 -9.13 1.28 -4.92
N HIS A 33 -9.24 0.70 -3.74
CA HIS A 33 -9.10 1.37 -2.45
C HIS A 33 -8.45 0.43 -1.43
N ILE A 34 -7.67 0.98 -0.51
CA ILE A 34 -7.13 0.29 0.66
C ILE A 34 -7.49 1.06 1.93
N ASP A 35 -7.89 0.33 2.97
CA ASP A 35 -8.20 0.86 4.30
C ASP A 35 -6.97 0.80 5.21
N ASN A 36 -6.14 -0.23 5.05
CA ASN A 36 -4.94 -0.43 5.83
C ASN A 36 -3.75 -0.81 4.94
N LEU A 37 -2.81 0.14 4.83
CA LEU A 37 -1.57 -0.02 4.07
C LEU A 37 -0.77 -1.30 4.41
N GLN A 38 -0.83 -1.77 5.66
CA GLN A 38 -0.05 -2.93 6.11
C GLN A 38 -0.66 -4.26 5.67
N THR A 39 -1.99 -4.36 5.63
CA THR A 39 -2.69 -5.62 5.34
C THR A 39 -3.14 -5.72 3.89
N ASP A 40 -3.60 -4.61 3.32
CA ASP A 40 -4.33 -4.63 2.05
C ASP A 40 -3.42 -4.67 0.82
N LEU A 41 -2.10 -4.55 1.06
CA LEU A 41 -1.06 -4.82 0.08
C LEU A 41 -0.53 -6.27 0.17
N GLY A 42 -0.97 -7.04 1.17
CA GLY A 42 -0.39 -8.34 1.51
C GLY A 42 -0.64 -9.45 0.48
N ASP A 43 -1.74 -9.39 -0.26
CA ASP A 43 -2.05 -10.34 -1.34
C ASP A 43 -1.34 -9.99 -2.67
N GLY A 44 -0.67 -8.83 -2.72
CA GLY A 44 0.07 -8.33 -3.87
C GLY A 44 -0.80 -7.71 -4.98
N LEU A 45 -2.12 -7.85 -4.98
CA LEU A 45 -2.97 -7.37 -6.09
C LEU A 45 -3.03 -5.85 -6.15
N ASN A 46 -3.24 -5.21 -5.01
CA ASN A 46 -3.23 -3.75 -4.90
C ASN A 46 -1.81 -3.19 -5.08
N LEU A 47 -0.78 -3.93 -4.67
CA LEU A 47 0.61 -3.55 -4.88
C LEU A 47 0.98 -3.55 -6.37
N ILE A 48 0.58 -4.58 -7.12
CA ILE A 48 0.80 -4.66 -8.57
C ILE A 48 0.08 -3.49 -9.26
N ALA A 49 -1.19 -3.24 -8.94
CA ALA A 49 -1.95 -2.13 -9.51
C ALA A 49 -1.29 -0.77 -9.24
N LEU A 50 -0.82 -0.56 -8.01
CA LEU A 50 -0.10 0.64 -7.62
C LEU A 50 1.21 0.79 -8.43
N LEU A 51 1.99 -0.28 -8.58
CA LEU A 51 3.23 -0.28 -9.37
C LEU A 51 2.98 0.02 -10.85
N GLU A 52 1.94 -0.57 -11.46
CA GLU A 52 1.58 -0.29 -12.85
C GLU A 52 1.28 1.21 -13.07
N ILE A 53 0.58 1.84 -12.13
CA ILE A 53 0.28 3.28 -12.17
C ILE A 53 1.56 4.10 -12.04
N LEU A 54 2.46 3.75 -11.12
CA LEU A 54 3.70 4.50 -10.88
C LEU A 54 4.67 4.39 -12.06
N VAL A 55 4.79 3.21 -12.66
CA VAL A 55 5.65 2.97 -13.82
C VAL A 55 5.01 3.50 -15.12
N GLY A 56 3.68 3.65 -15.14
CA GLY A 56 2.92 4.06 -16.32
C GLY A 56 2.87 2.97 -17.40
N LYS A 57 3.08 1.71 -17.03
CA LYS A 57 3.11 0.55 -17.95
C LYS A 57 2.47 -0.66 -17.28
N LYS A 58 1.84 -1.51 -18.08
CA LYS A 58 1.34 -2.81 -17.61
C LYS A 58 2.51 -3.74 -17.28
N LEU A 59 2.44 -4.35 -16.11
CA LEU A 59 3.44 -5.33 -15.68
C LEU A 59 3.14 -6.68 -16.36
N PRO A 60 4.17 -7.47 -16.68
CA PRO A 60 3.96 -8.82 -17.19
C PRO A 60 3.18 -9.65 -16.16
N ARG A 61 2.32 -10.54 -16.64
CA ARG A 61 1.54 -11.43 -15.76
C ARG A 61 2.50 -12.25 -14.89
N TYR A 62 2.42 -12.05 -13.58
CA TYR A 62 3.28 -12.75 -12.62
C TYR A 62 2.92 -14.23 -12.45
N ASN A 63 1.83 -14.71 -13.08
CA ASN A 63 1.47 -16.12 -13.08
C ASN A 63 1.58 -16.68 -14.50
N HIS A 64 2.71 -17.36 -14.77
CA HIS A 64 2.89 -18.25 -15.91
C HIS A 64 2.46 -19.66 -15.49
N ARG A 65 1.15 -19.86 -15.29
CA ARG A 65 0.57 -21.20 -15.15
C ARG A 65 -0.39 -21.45 -16.29
#